data_AF-A0A970M6M0-F1
#
_entry.id   AF-A0A970M6M0-F1
#
_cell.length_a   1.000
_cell.length_b   1.000
_cell.length_c   1.000
_cell.angle_alpha   90.00
_cell.angle_beta   90.00
_cell.angle_gamma   90.00
#
_symmetry.space_group_name_H-M   'P 1'
#
loop_
_entity.id
_entity.type
_entity.pdbx_description
1 polymer ?
#
loop_
_entity_poly.entity_id
_entity_poly.type
_entity_poly.pdbx_seq_one_letter_code
_entity_poly.pdbx_strand_id
1 'polypeptide(L)'
;MITRRPISTQPPAQQPTALCISEDKSFLNHLRVTLGKSGFTAITTTASAEGAALAEHNTIDAIICDYDLTTTDGATLIERIREQRAPHPLPPTVVTAEQYAPPLHARVLTAGAVYLHSKSDPIDVLVSKVISLLKDTRMQKYAESMFATRDMQMVPDPLTRVASKKYFIRRFAAESSAATRDTNALSLLLIGVDRYRYIIDKHGKKNIDALLAGTARLIEGELRSRDSVGRFDECVFAVALPDTDHAAAKAVGDRLRRLIKATEFGNLDQSIQITVSVGVSTRPPQNRIPPESIVEQAEQNLAMARELNGDRLIADERLSGQSVILLVANDDLASRSLIRDLNALGIEVHSAHNSGAAQFILEERLPTAIAAIDPLPEDETADFLHWARNKYPRVKRLLICARITPDLMRRAVNDAAINAFLYMPWQAEDLKALADQLKNA
;
A
#
# COMPACT_ATOMS: atom_id res chain seq x y z
N MET A 1 1.81 -37.79 -36.08
CA MET A 1 1.21 -37.81 -34.73
C MET A 1 2.32 -37.72 -33.70
N ILE A 2 2.61 -36.52 -33.19
CA ILE A 2 3.65 -36.31 -32.18
C ILE A 2 2.97 -36.36 -30.81
N THR A 3 3.25 -37.42 -30.05
CA THR A 3 2.77 -37.63 -28.69
C THR A 3 3.45 -36.64 -27.74
N ARG A 4 2.71 -35.62 -27.29
CA ARG A 4 3.15 -34.72 -26.22
C ARG A 4 3.21 -35.50 -24.90
N ARG A 5 4.42 -35.71 -24.37
CA ARG A 5 4.62 -36.10 -22.97
C ARG A 5 4.09 -34.99 -22.06
N PRO A 6 3.32 -35.30 -21.00
CA PRO A 6 2.97 -34.31 -20.01
C PRO A 6 4.23 -33.88 -19.26
N ILE A 7 4.53 -32.58 -19.28
CA ILE A 7 5.58 -31.98 -18.47
C ILE A 7 5.05 -31.99 -17.03
N SER A 8 5.63 -32.84 -16.18
CA SER A 8 5.41 -32.82 -14.74
C SER A 8 5.94 -31.49 -14.19
N THR A 9 5.06 -30.64 -13.67
CA THR A 9 5.39 -29.34 -13.07
C THR A 9 5.47 -29.39 -11.55
N GLN A 10 5.59 -30.56 -10.93
CA GLN A 10 5.82 -30.62 -9.49
C GLN A 10 7.33 -30.54 -9.20
N PRO A 11 7.81 -29.50 -8.49
CA PRO A 11 9.16 -29.53 -7.93
C PRO A 11 9.29 -30.76 -7.01
N PRO A 12 10.49 -31.35 -6.88
CA PRO A 12 10.68 -32.51 -6.00
C PRO A 12 10.23 -32.15 -4.58
N ALA A 13 9.33 -32.96 -4.00
CA ALA A 13 8.77 -32.70 -2.68
C ALA A 13 9.86 -32.83 -1.61
N GLN A 14 10.33 -31.69 -1.10
CA GLN A 14 11.20 -31.65 0.07
C GLN A 14 10.45 -32.27 1.27
N GLN A 15 11.11 -33.14 2.03
CA GLN A 15 10.50 -33.79 3.19
C GLN A 15 10.10 -32.73 4.23
N PRO A 16 8.89 -32.80 4.82
CA PRO A 16 8.46 -31.86 5.84
C PRO A 16 9.36 -31.92 7.07
N THR A 17 9.69 -30.76 7.63
CA THR A 17 10.53 -30.63 8.82
C THR A 17 9.68 -30.36 10.06
N ALA A 18 9.77 -31.23 11.08
CA ALA A 18 9.12 -31.04 12.37
C ALA A 18 10.13 -30.66 13.45
N LEU A 19 9.89 -29.57 14.17
CA LEU A 19 10.66 -29.18 15.35
C LEU A 19 10.01 -29.76 16.61
N CYS A 20 10.76 -30.54 17.37
CA CYS A 20 10.31 -31.21 18.59
C CYS A 20 11.08 -30.65 19.80
N ILE A 21 10.37 -30.10 20.77
CA ILE A 21 10.94 -29.45 21.96
C ILE A 21 10.41 -30.19 23.19
N SER A 22 11.28 -30.89 23.92
CA SER A 22 10.92 -31.56 25.18
C SER A 22 12.17 -31.92 25.97
N GLU A 23 12.12 -31.82 27.29
CA GLU A 23 13.23 -32.23 28.16
C GLU A 23 13.35 -33.76 28.29
N ASP A 24 12.32 -34.52 27.87
CA ASP A 24 12.33 -35.97 27.83
C ASP A 24 13.01 -36.50 26.55
N LYS A 25 14.28 -36.92 26.72
CA LYS A 25 15.08 -37.51 25.65
C LYS A 25 14.51 -38.83 25.10
N SER A 26 13.84 -39.62 25.93
CA SER A 26 13.24 -40.89 25.51
C SER A 26 12.04 -40.62 24.62
N PHE A 27 11.18 -39.68 25.03
CA PHE A 27 10.06 -39.19 24.22
C PHE A 27 10.55 -38.60 22.89
N LEU A 28 11.54 -37.71 22.89
CA LEU A 28 12.11 -37.14 21.66
C LEU A 28 12.68 -38.20 20.71
N ASN A 29 13.37 -39.22 21.24
CA ASN A 29 13.89 -40.31 20.44
C ASN A 29 12.76 -41.13 19.79
N HIS A 30 11.71 -41.44 20.55
CA HIS A 30 10.56 -42.17 20.03
C HIS A 30 9.83 -41.36 18.96
N LEU A 31 9.59 -40.08 19.21
CA LEU A 31 8.96 -39.14 18.30
C LEU A 31 9.73 -39.01 16.99
N ARG A 32 11.07 -38.85 17.08
CA ARG A 32 11.96 -38.77 15.91
C ARG A 32 11.87 -40.02 15.03
N VAL A 33 11.86 -41.21 15.63
CA VAL A 33 11.75 -42.48 14.89
C VAL A 33 10.40 -42.59 14.19
N THR A 34 9.29 -42.29 14.90
CA THR A 34 7.94 -42.39 14.34
C THR A 34 7.71 -41.36 13.23
N LEU A 35 8.11 -40.10 13.44
CA LEU A 35 8.05 -39.06 12.40
C LEU A 35 8.89 -39.42 11.17
N GLY A 36 10.09 -39.98 11.37
CA GLY A 36 10.96 -40.44 10.29
C GLY A 36 10.30 -41.52 9.42
N LYS A 37 9.63 -42.51 10.04
CA LYS A 37 8.85 -43.53 9.32
C LYS A 37 7.70 -42.92 8.51
N SER A 38 7.15 -41.79 8.96
CA SER A 38 6.10 -41.04 8.26
C SER A 38 6.63 -40.02 7.25
N GLY A 39 7.95 -40.00 6.97
CA GLY A 39 8.56 -39.18 5.93
C GLY A 39 8.93 -37.76 6.35
N PHE A 40 9.07 -37.49 7.65
CA PHE A 40 9.49 -36.20 8.18
C PHE A 40 11.00 -36.17 8.49
N THR A 41 11.59 -34.99 8.35
CA THR A 41 12.85 -34.66 9.02
C THR A 41 12.51 -34.09 10.40
N ALA A 42 12.94 -34.75 11.48
CA ALA A 42 12.69 -34.29 12.85
C ALA A 42 13.92 -33.63 13.44
N ILE A 43 13.81 -32.34 13.78
CA ILE A 43 14.78 -31.56 14.55
C ILE A 43 14.34 -31.63 16.01
N THR A 44 15.21 -32.09 16.90
CA THR A 44 14.89 -32.27 18.33
C THR A 44 15.79 -31.42 19.19
N THR A 45 15.24 -30.77 20.22
CA THR A 45 16.01 -30.09 21.26
C THR A 45 15.39 -30.31 22.63
N THR A 46 16.23 -30.34 23.65
CA THR A 46 15.82 -30.39 25.06
C THR A 46 15.78 -29.02 25.73
N ALA A 47 16.13 -27.94 25.02
CA ALA A 47 16.23 -26.60 25.58
C ALA A 47 15.22 -25.65 24.93
N SER A 48 14.41 -24.99 25.74
CA SER A 48 13.39 -24.02 25.31
C SER A 48 13.98 -22.87 24.48
N ALA A 49 15.12 -22.31 24.91
CA ALA A 49 15.80 -21.22 24.22
C ALA A 49 16.36 -21.63 22.84
N GLU A 50 16.92 -22.83 22.75
CA GLU A 50 17.38 -23.38 21.46
C GLU A 50 16.20 -23.67 20.54
N GLY A 51 15.09 -24.19 21.09
CA GLY A 51 13.85 -24.41 20.33
C GLY A 51 13.32 -23.13 19.68
N ALA A 52 13.34 -22.01 20.40
CA ALA A 52 12.94 -20.72 19.84
C ALA A 52 13.87 -20.28 18.68
N ALA A 53 15.19 -20.36 18.87
CA ALA A 53 16.16 -19.99 17.85
C ALA A 53 16.08 -20.90 16.60
N LEU A 54 15.87 -22.20 16.79
CA LEU A 54 15.68 -23.16 15.70
C LEU A 54 14.41 -22.87 14.90
N ALA A 55 13.33 -22.47 15.57
CA ALA A 55 12.09 -22.06 14.92
C ALA A 55 12.25 -20.78 14.09
N GLU A 56 13.17 -19.88 14.45
CA GLU A 56 13.42 -18.65 13.70
C GLU A 56 14.29 -18.90 12.45
N HIS A 57 15.38 -19.66 12.60
CA HIS A 57 16.41 -19.78 11.56
C HIS A 57 16.26 -20.96 10.61
N ASN A 58 15.23 -21.81 10.79
CA ASN A 58 14.98 -22.97 9.93
C ASN A 58 13.59 -22.94 9.30
N THR A 59 13.48 -23.58 8.14
CA THR A 59 12.19 -23.88 7.52
C THR A 59 11.50 -25.01 8.29
N ILE A 60 10.64 -24.64 9.23
CA ILE A 60 9.85 -25.57 10.04
C ILE A 60 8.43 -25.67 9.48
N ASP A 61 8.00 -26.89 9.16
CA ASP A 61 6.64 -27.18 8.68
C ASP A 61 5.67 -27.39 9.85
N ALA A 62 6.11 -27.99 10.97
CA ALA A 62 5.29 -28.21 12.15
C ALA A 62 6.12 -28.14 13.44
N ILE A 63 5.49 -27.77 14.55
CA ILE A 63 6.11 -27.70 15.89
C ILE A 63 5.38 -28.66 16.83
N ILE A 64 6.15 -29.43 17.59
CA ILE A 64 5.67 -30.27 18.68
C ILE A 64 6.40 -29.81 19.95
N CYS A 65 5.67 -29.24 20.89
CA CYS A 65 6.24 -28.61 22.09
C CYS A 65 5.70 -29.26 23.35
N ASP A 66 6.56 -29.63 24.27
CA ASP A 66 6.14 -30.01 25.60
C ASP A 66 5.55 -28.81 26.36
N TYR A 67 4.51 -29.05 27.14
CA TYR A 67 3.96 -28.03 28.03
C TYR A 67 4.85 -27.84 29.26
N ASP A 68 5.28 -28.95 29.85
CA ASP A 68 6.04 -28.97 31.10
C ASP A 68 7.53 -28.87 30.79
N LEU A 69 8.06 -27.65 30.65
CA LEU A 69 9.49 -27.37 30.57
C LEU A 69 9.96 -26.69 31.86
N THR A 70 11.18 -26.98 32.31
CA THR A 70 11.71 -26.47 33.58
C THR A 70 11.85 -24.95 33.65
N THR A 71 12.09 -24.31 32.50
CA THR A 71 12.42 -22.88 32.42
C THR A 71 11.24 -22.00 32.03
N THR A 72 10.21 -22.55 31.39
CA THR A 72 9.03 -21.85 30.89
C THR A 72 7.94 -22.86 30.62
N ASP A 73 6.67 -22.50 30.70
CA ASP A 73 5.63 -23.37 30.13
C ASP A 73 5.66 -23.31 28.59
N GLY A 74 5.17 -24.38 27.95
CA GLY A 74 5.12 -24.49 26.50
C GLY A 74 4.24 -23.44 25.82
N ALA A 75 3.20 -22.95 26.51
CA ALA A 75 2.34 -21.89 25.98
C ALA A 75 3.12 -20.57 25.82
N THR A 76 3.88 -20.20 26.84
CA THR A 76 4.73 -19.00 26.85
C THR A 76 5.86 -19.10 25.82
N LEU A 77 6.42 -20.30 25.62
CA LEU A 77 7.40 -20.52 24.55
C LEU A 77 6.80 -20.33 23.15
N ILE A 78 5.57 -20.81 22.93
CA ILE A 78 4.88 -20.65 21.64
C ILE A 78 4.56 -19.17 21.35
N GLU A 79 4.13 -18.43 22.37
CA GLU A 79 3.90 -16.98 22.25
C GLU A 79 5.18 -16.26 21.81
N ARG A 80 6.32 -16.59 22.43
CA ARG A 80 7.63 -16.03 22.06
C ARG A 80 8.03 -16.39 20.63
N ILE A 81 7.86 -17.66 20.21
CA ILE A 81 8.17 -18.09 18.84
C ILE A 81 7.30 -17.32 17.84
N ARG A 82 6.02 -17.13 18.14
CA ARG A 82 5.09 -16.37 17.31
C ARG A 82 5.51 -14.90 17.16
N GLU A 83 5.95 -14.27 18.24
CA GLU A 83 6.44 -12.89 18.22
C GLU A 83 7.74 -12.74 17.42
N GLN A 84 8.71 -13.63 17.63
CA GLN A 84 10.00 -13.60 16.93
C GLN A 84 9.88 -13.87 15.43
N ARG A 85 8.89 -14.68 15.02
CA ARG A 85 8.66 -15.01 13.60
C ARG A 85 7.85 -13.96 12.85
N ALA A 86 7.27 -12.95 13.53
CA ALA A 86 6.47 -11.92 12.88
C ALA A 86 7.26 -11.24 11.75
N PRO A 87 6.67 -11.06 10.54
CA PRO A 87 5.25 -11.22 10.19
C PRO A 87 4.84 -12.63 9.70
N HIS A 88 5.72 -13.64 9.76
CA HIS A 88 5.41 -14.98 9.25
C HIS A 88 4.50 -15.75 10.24
N PRO A 89 3.49 -16.48 9.74
CA PRO A 89 2.59 -17.24 10.60
C PRO A 89 3.33 -18.37 11.33
N LEU A 90 2.86 -18.67 12.53
CA LEU A 90 3.32 -19.82 13.31
C LEU A 90 2.99 -21.12 12.55
N PRO A 91 3.94 -22.05 12.37
CA PRO A 91 3.65 -23.37 11.81
C PRO A 91 2.60 -24.10 12.67
N PRO A 92 1.82 -25.04 12.11
CA PRO A 92 0.93 -25.90 12.89
C PRO A 92 1.65 -26.47 14.12
N THR A 93 1.17 -26.05 15.29
CA THR A 93 1.83 -26.34 16.56
C THR A 93 0.96 -27.25 17.40
N VAL A 94 1.53 -28.34 17.87
CA VAL A 94 0.90 -29.27 18.82
C VAL A 94 1.64 -29.18 20.14
N VAL A 95 0.90 -29.08 21.24
CA VAL A 95 1.47 -29.16 22.58
C VAL A 95 1.25 -30.54 23.16
N THR A 96 2.26 -31.11 23.83
CA THR A 96 2.12 -32.34 24.61
C THR A 96 2.08 -32.04 26.10
N ALA A 97 1.27 -32.76 26.86
CA ALA A 97 1.22 -32.65 28.32
C ALA A 97 1.00 -34.02 28.96
N GLU A 98 1.44 -34.21 30.21
CA GLU A 98 1.20 -35.45 30.96
C GLU A 98 -0.27 -35.70 31.26
N GLN A 99 -1.01 -34.62 31.57
CA GLN A 99 -2.42 -34.69 31.94
C GLN A 99 -3.26 -33.69 31.16
N TYR A 100 -4.42 -34.16 30.71
CA TYR A 100 -5.43 -33.29 30.10
C TYR A 100 -6.23 -32.56 31.18
N ALA A 101 -6.31 -31.23 31.09
CA ALA A 101 -7.21 -30.42 31.89
C ALA A 101 -7.87 -29.33 31.03
N PRO A 102 -9.18 -29.04 31.19
CA PRO A 102 -9.86 -27.99 30.40
C PRO A 102 -9.20 -26.60 30.47
N PRO A 103 -8.71 -26.11 31.62
CA PRO A 103 -8.00 -24.82 31.68
C PRO A 103 -6.70 -24.81 30.88
N LEU A 104 -5.98 -25.94 30.91
CA LEU A 104 -4.74 -26.13 30.15
C LEU A 104 -5.00 -26.11 28.64
N HIS A 105 -6.07 -26.80 28.20
CA HIS A 105 -6.50 -26.79 26.80
C HIS A 105 -6.74 -25.36 26.31
N ALA A 106 -7.51 -24.55 27.06
CA ALA A 106 -7.79 -23.17 26.71
C ALA A 106 -6.52 -22.30 26.64
N ARG A 107 -5.59 -22.47 27.59
CA ARG A 107 -4.31 -21.76 27.62
C ARG A 107 -3.47 -22.04 26.37
N VAL A 108 -3.32 -23.31 26.02
CA VAL A 108 -2.52 -23.78 24.88
C VAL A 108 -3.08 -23.26 23.54
N LEU A 109 -4.40 -23.27 23.35
CA LEU A 109 -5.01 -22.73 22.13
C LEU A 109 -4.85 -21.21 22.04
N THR A 110 -4.98 -20.49 23.16
CA THR A 110 -4.82 -19.02 23.19
C THR A 110 -3.39 -18.60 22.82
N ALA A 111 -2.39 -19.38 23.24
CA ALA A 111 -1.00 -19.18 22.86
C ALA A 111 -0.75 -19.38 21.35
N GLY A 112 -1.64 -20.07 20.64
CA GLY A 112 -1.58 -20.27 19.19
C GLY A 112 -1.30 -21.71 18.76
N ALA A 113 -1.25 -22.67 19.69
CA ALA A 113 -1.26 -24.07 19.32
C ALA A 113 -2.61 -24.46 18.72
N VAL A 114 -2.58 -25.45 17.83
CA VAL A 114 -3.78 -25.95 17.13
C VAL A 114 -4.36 -27.19 17.83
N TYR A 115 -3.56 -27.84 18.67
CA TYR A 115 -3.98 -29.06 19.36
C TYR A 115 -3.17 -29.29 20.65
N LEU A 116 -3.81 -29.85 21.67
CA LEU A 116 -3.20 -30.39 22.87
C LEU A 116 -3.30 -31.92 22.85
N HIS A 117 -2.16 -32.59 22.99
CA HIS A 117 -2.03 -34.05 23.02
C HIS A 117 -1.61 -34.54 24.40
N SER A 118 -2.27 -35.60 24.88
CA SER A 118 -1.89 -36.26 26.14
C SER A 118 -0.74 -37.22 25.87
N LYS A 119 0.35 -37.17 26.66
CA LYS A 119 1.45 -38.15 26.57
C LYS A 119 1.04 -39.57 26.97
N SER A 120 -0.10 -39.71 27.65
CA SER A 120 -0.70 -41.01 27.93
C SER A 120 -1.29 -41.67 26.68
N ASP A 121 -1.53 -40.90 25.60
CA ASP A 121 -2.02 -41.43 24.34
C ASP A 121 -0.86 -41.97 23.49
N PRO A 122 -1.12 -42.94 22.58
CA PRO A 122 -0.08 -43.45 21.69
C PRO A 122 0.51 -42.36 20.78
N ILE A 123 1.84 -42.37 20.63
CA ILE A 123 2.56 -41.38 19.81
C ILE A 123 2.11 -41.37 18.34
N ASP A 124 1.60 -42.49 17.84
CA ASP A 124 1.07 -42.61 16.49
C ASP A 124 -0.16 -41.70 16.28
N VAL A 125 -0.92 -41.42 17.35
CA VAL A 125 -2.04 -40.47 17.32
C VAL A 125 -1.51 -39.04 17.19
N LEU A 126 -0.47 -38.68 17.93
CA LEU A 126 0.22 -37.39 17.81
C LEU A 126 0.73 -37.17 16.39
N VAL A 127 1.47 -38.14 15.85
CA VAL A 127 2.03 -38.06 14.49
C VAL A 127 0.93 -37.98 13.44
N SER A 128 -0.15 -38.77 13.58
CA SER A 128 -1.32 -38.70 12.69
C SER A 128 -1.97 -37.32 12.71
N LYS A 129 -2.07 -36.70 13.90
CA LYS A 129 -2.61 -35.35 14.04
C LYS A 129 -1.72 -34.32 13.36
N VAL A 130 -0.40 -34.40 13.52
CA VAL A 130 0.57 -33.53 12.84
C VAL A 130 0.46 -33.66 11.32
N ILE A 131 0.34 -34.89 10.80
CA ILE A 131 0.13 -35.15 9.37
C ILE A 131 -1.18 -34.51 8.88
N SER A 132 -2.27 -34.65 9.63
CA SER A 132 -3.57 -34.03 9.28
C SER A 132 -3.44 -32.51 9.20
N LEU A 133 -2.89 -31.88 10.24
CA LEU A 133 -2.75 -30.42 10.30
C LEU A 133 -1.87 -29.86 9.17
N LEU A 134 -0.82 -30.59 8.81
CA LEU A 134 0.02 -30.25 7.67
C LEU A 134 -0.70 -30.39 6.33
N LYS A 135 -1.48 -31.46 6.15
CA LYS A 135 -2.33 -31.62 4.95
C LYS A 135 -3.31 -30.47 4.85
N ASP A 136 -3.98 -30.10 5.94
CA ASP A 136 -4.94 -29.00 5.96
C ASP A 136 -4.27 -27.67 5.59
N THR A 137 -3.11 -27.38 6.19
CA THR A 137 -2.34 -26.16 5.91
C THR A 137 -1.85 -26.11 4.46
N ARG A 138 -1.37 -27.25 3.92
CA ARG A 138 -0.94 -27.35 2.52
C ARG A 138 -2.11 -27.23 1.56
N MET A 139 -3.26 -27.83 1.88
CA MET A 139 -4.48 -27.71 1.09
C MET A 139 -5.01 -26.29 1.08
N GLN A 140 -4.94 -25.57 2.21
CA GLN A 140 -5.31 -24.17 2.30
C GLN A 140 -4.37 -23.29 1.47
N LYS A 141 -3.04 -23.45 1.61
CA LYS A 141 -2.06 -22.77 0.75
C LYS A 141 -2.23 -23.13 -0.72
N TYR A 142 -2.56 -24.38 -1.03
CA TYR A 142 -2.83 -24.84 -2.38
C TYR A 142 -4.10 -24.21 -2.93
N ALA A 143 -5.18 -24.14 -2.14
CA ALA A 143 -6.42 -23.46 -2.49
C ALA A 143 -6.17 -21.97 -2.73
N GLU A 144 -5.47 -21.28 -1.83
CA GLU A 144 -5.04 -19.88 -2.01
C GLU A 144 -4.23 -19.70 -3.30
N SER A 145 -3.28 -20.59 -3.57
CA SER A 145 -2.49 -20.57 -4.80
C SER A 145 -3.33 -20.89 -6.05
N MET A 146 -4.32 -21.77 -5.96
CA MET A 146 -5.27 -22.13 -7.02
C MET A 146 -6.24 -20.99 -7.30
N PHE A 147 -6.73 -20.30 -6.27
CA PHE A 147 -7.51 -19.07 -6.41
C PHE A 147 -6.66 -17.97 -7.06
N ALA A 148 -5.41 -17.79 -6.60
CA ALA A 148 -4.46 -16.88 -7.23
C ALA A 148 -4.14 -17.26 -8.70
N THR A 149 -4.14 -18.55 -9.03
CA THR A 149 -3.88 -19.07 -10.39
C THR A 149 -5.13 -19.02 -11.29
N ARG A 150 -6.35 -19.18 -10.76
CA ARG A 150 -7.59 -18.97 -11.52
C ARG A 150 -7.76 -17.51 -11.94
N ASP A 151 -7.31 -16.57 -11.11
CA ASP A 151 -7.18 -15.15 -11.48
C ASP A 151 -6.01 -14.86 -12.45
N MET A 152 -5.20 -15.86 -12.83
CA MET A 152 -4.15 -15.69 -13.85
C MET A 152 -4.67 -15.83 -15.28
N GLN A 153 -5.91 -16.26 -15.51
CA GLN A 153 -6.48 -16.08 -16.84
C GLN A 153 -6.60 -14.58 -17.09
N MET A 154 -6.13 -14.16 -18.26
CA MET A 154 -6.31 -12.82 -18.79
C MET A 154 -7.82 -12.60 -18.92
N VAL A 155 -8.49 -12.17 -17.84
CA VAL A 155 -9.91 -11.87 -17.84
C VAL A 155 -10.02 -10.40 -18.24
N PRO A 156 -10.26 -10.11 -19.54
CA PRO A 156 -10.62 -8.77 -19.94
C PRO A 156 -11.90 -8.37 -19.21
N ASP A 157 -12.04 -7.07 -18.96
CA ASP A 157 -13.29 -6.52 -18.49
C ASP A 157 -14.41 -6.89 -19.49
N PRO A 158 -15.52 -7.52 -19.03
CA PRO A 158 -16.52 -8.07 -19.94
C PRO A 158 -17.23 -6.99 -20.77
N LEU A 159 -17.27 -5.76 -20.28
CA LEU A 159 -17.90 -4.63 -20.94
C LEU A 159 -16.97 -3.99 -21.99
N THR A 160 -15.75 -3.67 -21.58
CA THR A 160 -14.83 -2.85 -22.38
C THR A 160 -13.75 -3.63 -23.12
N ARG A 161 -13.59 -4.92 -22.81
CA ARG A 161 -12.59 -5.84 -23.37
C ARG A 161 -11.13 -5.50 -23.10
N VAL A 162 -10.83 -4.34 -22.51
CA VAL A 162 -9.50 -4.01 -21.98
C VAL A 162 -9.21 -4.80 -20.70
N ALA A 163 -8.01 -4.71 -20.15
CA ALA A 163 -7.64 -5.41 -18.92
C ALA A 163 -8.59 -5.08 -17.74
N SER A 164 -8.98 -6.06 -16.92
CA SER A 164 -9.64 -5.77 -15.65
C SER A 164 -8.68 -5.10 -14.65
N LYS A 165 -9.21 -4.36 -13.66
CA LYS A 165 -8.42 -3.66 -12.62
C LYS A 165 -7.33 -4.55 -12.03
N LYS A 166 -7.73 -5.76 -11.58
CA LYS A 166 -6.83 -6.72 -10.95
C LYS A 166 -5.68 -7.15 -11.86
N TYR A 167 -5.99 -7.43 -13.14
CA TYR A 167 -4.97 -7.82 -14.10
C TYR A 167 -4.04 -6.64 -14.45
N PHE A 168 -4.61 -5.46 -14.66
CA PHE A 168 -3.86 -4.25 -14.98
C PHE A 168 -2.85 -3.91 -13.88
N ILE A 169 -3.29 -3.85 -12.62
CA ILE A 169 -2.42 -3.49 -11.49
C ILE A 169 -1.28 -4.48 -11.31
N ARG A 170 -1.55 -5.79 -11.47
CA ARG A 170 -0.50 -6.81 -11.41
C ARG A 170 0.53 -6.64 -12.52
N ARG A 171 0.07 -6.38 -13.76
CA ARG A 171 0.96 -6.14 -14.91
C ARG A 171 1.77 -4.85 -14.72
N PHE A 172 1.15 -3.80 -14.21
CA PHE A 172 1.81 -2.54 -13.88
C PHE A 172 2.89 -2.73 -12.79
N ALA A 173 2.61 -3.49 -11.73
CA ALA A 173 3.59 -3.82 -10.70
C ALA A 173 4.76 -4.64 -11.24
N ALA A 174 4.50 -5.59 -12.15
CA ALA A 174 5.54 -6.36 -12.83
C ALA A 174 6.41 -5.47 -13.73
N GLU A 175 5.79 -4.55 -14.49
CA GLU A 175 6.51 -3.59 -15.34
C GLU A 175 7.34 -2.61 -14.49
N SER A 176 6.82 -2.14 -13.36
CA SER A 176 7.56 -1.32 -12.40
C SER A 176 8.75 -2.08 -11.79
N SER A 177 8.58 -3.37 -11.49
CA SER A 177 9.66 -4.24 -11.01
C SER A 177 10.71 -4.52 -12.10
N ALA A 178 10.31 -4.59 -13.37
CA ALA A 178 11.26 -4.69 -14.49
C ALA A 178 12.01 -3.37 -14.70
N ALA A 179 11.29 -2.24 -14.64
CA ALA A 179 11.81 -0.88 -14.78
C ALA A 179 12.56 -0.34 -13.54
N THR A 180 12.77 -1.16 -12.50
CA THR A 180 13.78 -0.89 -11.47
C THR A 180 15.14 -1.51 -11.82
N ARG A 181 15.17 -2.45 -12.77
CA ARG A 181 16.40 -3.01 -13.36
C ARG A 181 16.86 -2.17 -14.57
N ASP A 182 15.90 -1.72 -15.38
CA ASP A 182 16.14 -0.76 -16.46
C ASP A 182 16.01 0.68 -15.92
N THR A 183 16.94 1.57 -16.27
CA THR A 183 17.00 2.96 -15.78
C THR A 183 15.92 3.89 -16.36
N ASN A 184 14.74 3.38 -16.71
CA ASN A 184 13.74 4.11 -17.51
C ASN A 184 12.56 4.60 -16.66
N ALA A 185 11.93 5.68 -17.13
CA ALA A 185 10.73 6.25 -16.52
C ALA A 185 9.51 5.33 -16.72
N LEU A 186 8.60 5.31 -15.75
CA LEU A 186 7.31 4.62 -15.86
C LEU A 186 6.21 5.59 -15.45
N SER A 187 5.27 5.84 -16.36
CA SER A 187 4.13 6.73 -16.13
C SER A 187 2.81 5.97 -16.08
N LEU A 188 1.88 6.49 -15.30
CA LEU A 188 0.51 6.01 -15.15
C LEU A 188 -0.45 7.17 -15.33
N LEU A 189 -1.49 6.95 -16.14
CA LEU A 189 -2.62 7.86 -16.28
C LEU A 189 -3.86 7.18 -15.74
N LEU A 190 -4.63 7.87 -14.90
CA LEU A 190 -6.01 7.50 -14.58
C LEU A 190 -6.96 8.48 -15.27
N ILE A 191 -7.82 7.95 -16.14
CA ILE A 191 -8.75 8.71 -16.97
C ILE A 191 -10.16 8.40 -16.50
N GLY A 192 -10.80 9.37 -15.85
CA GLY A 192 -12.15 9.23 -15.30
C GLY A 192 -13.19 9.98 -16.11
N VAL A 193 -14.29 9.33 -16.47
CA VAL A 193 -15.45 10.00 -17.09
C VAL A 193 -16.07 10.98 -16.09
N ASP A 194 -16.26 12.23 -16.52
CA ASP A 194 -16.85 13.28 -15.70
C ASP A 194 -18.37 13.13 -15.62
N ARG A 195 -18.96 13.51 -14.48
CA ARG A 195 -20.42 13.50 -14.25
C ARG A 195 -21.08 12.15 -14.57
N TYR A 196 -20.35 11.05 -14.42
CA TYR A 196 -20.79 9.69 -14.78
C TYR A 196 -22.21 9.33 -14.30
N ARG A 197 -22.54 9.63 -13.03
CA ARG A 197 -23.88 9.38 -12.46
C ARG A 197 -24.98 10.14 -13.19
N TYR A 198 -24.77 11.43 -13.46
CA TYR A 198 -25.73 12.26 -14.21
C TYR A 198 -25.98 11.70 -15.62
N ILE A 199 -24.94 11.19 -16.28
CA ILE A 199 -25.08 10.61 -17.62
C ILE A 199 -25.87 9.30 -17.55
N ILE A 200 -25.67 8.45 -16.52
CA ILE A 200 -26.50 7.27 -16.27
C ILE A 200 -27.98 7.67 -16.10
N ASP A 201 -28.24 8.66 -15.25
CA ASP A 201 -29.62 9.07 -14.92
C ASP A 201 -30.35 9.63 -16.15
N LYS A 202 -29.62 10.34 -17.03
CA LYS A 202 -30.19 10.96 -18.23
C LYS A 202 -30.34 9.99 -19.42
N HIS A 203 -29.37 9.10 -19.63
CA HIS A 203 -29.30 8.28 -20.86
C HIS A 203 -29.52 6.78 -20.63
N GLY A 204 -29.59 6.35 -19.37
CA GLY A 204 -29.80 4.95 -19.01
C GLY A 204 -28.54 4.09 -19.13
N LYS A 205 -28.55 2.97 -18.41
CA LYS A 205 -27.39 2.08 -18.25
C LYS A 205 -26.85 1.52 -19.58
N LYS A 206 -27.74 1.12 -20.50
CA LYS A 206 -27.34 0.52 -21.78
C LYS A 206 -26.51 1.46 -22.67
N ASN A 207 -26.86 2.75 -22.67
CA ASN A 207 -26.14 3.75 -23.46
C ASN A 207 -24.78 4.08 -22.83
N ILE A 208 -24.71 4.07 -21.51
CA ILE A 208 -23.45 4.21 -20.76
C ILE A 208 -22.50 3.05 -21.04
N ASP A 209 -23.00 1.81 -21.02
CA ASP A 209 -22.19 0.62 -21.33
C ASP A 209 -21.55 0.74 -22.72
N ALA A 210 -22.33 1.16 -23.73
CA ALA A 210 -21.82 1.38 -25.09
C ALA A 210 -20.79 2.51 -25.18
N LEU A 211 -21.03 3.61 -24.47
CA LEU A 211 -20.12 4.76 -24.38
C LEU A 211 -18.79 4.40 -23.72
N LEU A 212 -18.83 3.63 -22.64
CA LEU A 212 -17.66 3.11 -21.95
C LEU A 212 -16.85 2.16 -22.83
N ALA A 213 -17.50 1.26 -23.57
CA ALA A 213 -16.84 0.40 -24.55
C ALA A 213 -16.27 1.19 -25.75
N GLY A 214 -16.93 2.27 -26.17
CA GLY A 214 -16.40 3.20 -27.17
C GLY A 214 -15.15 3.93 -26.68
N THR A 215 -15.21 4.46 -25.45
CA THR A 215 -14.10 5.18 -24.81
C THR A 215 -12.86 4.29 -24.68
N ALA A 216 -13.05 3.03 -24.27
CA ALA A 216 -11.97 2.05 -24.17
C ALA A 216 -11.26 1.83 -25.51
N ARG A 217 -12.03 1.68 -26.60
CA ARG A 217 -11.49 1.51 -27.96
C ARG A 217 -10.75 2.74 -28.46
N LEU A 218 -11.24 3.95 -28.16
CA LEU A 218 -10.54 5.18 -28.50
C LEU A 218 -9.19 5.28 -27.77
N ILE A 219 -9.17 4.95 -26.49
CA ILE A 219 -7.92 4.93 -25.71
C ILE A 219 -6.97 3.90 -26.33
N GLU A 220 -7.41 2.65 -26.49
CA GLU A 220 -6.57 1.56 -27.02
C GLU A 220 -6.01 1.87 -28.42
N GLY A 221 -6.78 2.52 -29.30
CA GLY A 221 -6.33 2.90 -30.65
C GLY A 221 -5.25 3.98 -30.69
N GLU A 222 -5.07 4.75 -29.61
CA GLU A 222 -4.07 5.82 -29.49
C GLU A 222 -2.78 5.38 -28.78
N LEU A 223 -2.75 4.15 -28.27
CA LEU A 223 -1.65 3.61 -27.48
C LEU A 223 -0.63 2.85 -28.34
N ARG A 224 0.63 2.87 -27.92
CA ARG A 224 1.71 2.10 -28.56
C ARG A 224 1.59 0.63 -28.16
N SER A 225 2.30 -0.24 -28.89
CA SER A 225 2.31 -1.69 -28.61
C SER A 225 2.80 -2.07 -27.21
N ARG A 226 3.64 -1.23 -26.58
CA ARG A 226 4.17 -1.44 -25.23
C ARG A 226 3.28 -0.83 -24.13
N ASP A 227 2.44 0.12 -24.50
CA ASP A 227 1.49 0.73 -23.59
C ASP A 227 0.36 -0.26 -23.28
N SER A 228 -0.33 -0.07 -22.16
CA SER A 228 -1.47 -0.92 -21.83
C SER A 228 -2.59 -0.12 -21.19
N VAL A 229 -3.83 -0.54 -21.44
CA VAL A 229 -5.04 0.05 -20.87
C VAL A 229 -5.82 -0.99 -20.08
N GLY A 230 -6.42 -0.56 -18.96
CA GLY A 230 -7.31 -1.37 -18.16
C GLY A 230 -8.49 -0.58 -17.60
N ARG A 231 -9.57 -1.29 -17.30
CA ARG A 231 -10.71 -0.81 -16.54
C ARG A 231 -10.35 -0.76 -15.06
N PHE A 232 -10.03 0.42 -14.56
CA PHE A 232 -9.59 0.61 -13.19
C PHE A 232 -10.75 0.71 -12.19
N ASP A 233 -11.89 1.25 -12.63
CA ASP A 233 -13.11 1.34 -11.83
C ASP A 233 -14.36 1.40 -12.74
N GLU A 234 -15.54 1.57 -12.14
CA GLU A 234 -16.83 1.69 -12.82
C GLU A 234 -16.87 2.78 -13.90
N CYS A 235 -16.04 3.82 -13.81
CA CYS A 235 -15.96 4.91 -14.79
C CYS A 235 -14.52 5.41 -15.04
N VAL A 236 -13.52 4.64 -14.60
CA VAL A 236 -12.11 5.03 -14.64
C VAL A 236 -11.31 4.00 -15.43
N PHE A 237 -10.48 4.49 -16.34
CA PHE A 237 -9.50 3.72 -17.09
C PHE A 237 -8.11 4.03 -16.58
N ALA A 238 -7.25 3.02 -16.51
CA ALA A 238 -5.84 3.18 -16.23
C ALA A 238 -5.03 2.91 -17.50
N VAL A 239 -4.02 3.74 -17.76
CA VAL A 239 -3.09 3.59 -18.88
C VAL A 239 -1.66 3.58 -18.33
N ALA A 240 -0.94 2.49 -18.56
CA ALA A 240 0.47 2.38 -18.23
C ALA A 240 1.32 2.72 -19.45
N LEU A 241 2.28 3.61 -19.27
CA LEU A 241 3.21 4.09 -20.30
C LEU A 241 4.66 3.79 -19.85
N PRO A 242 5.20 2.62 -20.22
CA PRO A 242 6.61 2.30 -20.00
C PRO A 242 7.51 3.24 -20.81
N ASP A 243 8.73 3.48 -20.33
CA ASP A 243 9.74 4.34 -20.95
C ASP A 243 9.22 5.74 -21.32
N THR A 244 8.28 6.25 -20.53
CA THR A 244 7.61 7.53 -20.79
C THR A 244 7.80 8.44 -19.60
N ASP A 245 8.52 9.54 -19.83
CA ASP A 245 8.73 10.58 -18.84
C ASP A 245 7.46 11.40 -18.56
N HIS A 246 7.56 12.29 -17.59
CA HIS A 246 6.42 13.05 -17.10
C HIS A 246 5.81 13.98 -18.15
N ALA A 247 6.65 14.68 -18.92
CA ALA A 247 6.20 15.59 -19.96
C ALA A 247 5.50 14.85 -21.11
N ALA A 248 6.05 13.72 -21.55
CA ALA A 248 5.46 12.87 -22.56
C ALA A 248 4.14 12.24 -22.07
N ALA A 249 4.06 11.82 -20.81
CA ALA A 249 2.84 11.29 -20.21
C ALA A 249 1.72 12.34 -20.17
N LYS A 250 2.03 13.59 -19.82
CA LYS A 250 1.09 14.72 -19.90
C LYS A 250 0.57 14.93 -21.32
N ALA A 251 1.46 14.91 -22.31
CA ALA A 251 1.09 15.07 -23.71
C ALA A 251 0.14 13.96 -24.20
N VAL A 252 0.38 12.70 -23.80
CA VAL A 252 -0.51 11.57 -24.10
C VAL A 252 -1.86 11.76 -23.42
N GLY A 253 -1.88 12.12 -22.13
CA GLY A 253 -3.11 12.34 -21.38
C GLY A 253 -3.97 13.46 -21.95
N ASP A 254 -3.36 14.59 -22.32
CA ASP A 254 -4.08 15.70 -22.94
C ASP A 254 -4.59 15.35 -24.35
N ARG A 255 -3.83 14.57 -25.13
CA ARG A 255 -4.28 14.07 -26.43
C ARG A 255 -5.53 13.20 -26.28
N LEU A 256 -5.49 12.22 -25.38
CA LEU A 256 -6.64 11.34 -25.08
C LEU A 256 -7.85 12.14 -24.59
N ARG A 257 -7.65 13.10 -23.68
CA ARG A 257 -8.72 13.97 -23.18
C ARG A 257 -9.42 14.73 -24.32
N ARG A 258 -8.63 15.38 -25.20
CA ARG A 258 -9.17 16.14 -26.34
C ARG A 258 -9.87 15.23 -27.34
N LEU A 259 -9.31 14.06 -27.63
CA LEU A 259 -9.92 13.09 -28.53
C LEU A 259 -11.29 12.63 -28.03
N ILE A 260 -11.37 12.26 -26.75
CA ILE A 260 -12.63 11.82 -26.13
C ILE A 260 -13.66 12.95 -26.14
N LYS A 261 -13.25 14.18 -25.80
CA LYS A 261 -14.13 15.37 -25.84
C LYS A 261 -14.66 15.67 -27.24
N ALA A 262 -13.87 15.44 -28.28
CA ALA A 262 -14.26 15.66 -29.66
C ALA A 262 -15.11 14.51 -30.25
N THR A 263 -15.26 13.39 -29.53
CA THR A 263 -15.98 12.22 -30.02
C THR A 263 -17.44 12.23 -29.56
N GLU A 264 -18.34 11.98 -30.50
CA GLU A 264 -19.75 11.72 -30.23
C GLU A 264 -20.01 10.22 -30.11
N PHE A 265 -20.61 9.81 -28.98
CA PHE A 265 -20.97 8.42 -28.72
C PHE A 265 -22.47 8.22 -28.97
N GLY A 266 -22.85 7.17 -29.69
CA GLY A 266 -24.25 6.82 -29.94
C GLY A 266 -24.61 6.82 -31.43
N ASN A 267 -25.92 6.82 -31.72
CA ASN A 267 -26.46 6.89 -33.08
C ASN A 267 -26.87 8.33 -33.41
N LEU A 268 -27.16 8.61 -34.69
CA LEU A 268 -27.52 9.94 -35.21
C LEU A 268 -28.62 10.68 -34.38
N ASP A 269 -29.58 9.94 -33.82
CA ASP A 269 -30.70 10.54 -33.06
C ASP A 269 -30.41 10.71 -31.55
N GLN A 270 -29.32 10.14 -31.03
CA GLN A 270 -28.96 10.17 -29.61
C GLN A 270 -27.42 10.23 -29.44
N SER A 271 -26.79 11.30 -29.93
CA SER A 271 -25.37 11.53 -29.70
C SER A 271 -25.12 12.06 -28.29
N ILE A 272 -24.11 11.49 -27.63
CA ILE A 272 -23.68 11.84 -26.27
C ILE A 272 -22.23 12.28 -26.36
N GLN A 273 -21.96 13.50 -25.94
CA GLN A 273 -20.59 13.99 -25.71
C GLN A 273 -20.27 13.92 -24.22
N ILE A 274 -19.03 13.57 -23.92
CA ILE A 274 -18.52 13.49 -22.55
C ILE A 274 -17.20 14.23 -22.43
N THR A 275 -16.87 14.60 -21.21
CA THR A 275 -15.52 15.02 -20.84
C THR A 275 -14.90 13.99 -19.91
N VAL A 276 -13.58 14.00 -19.84
CA VAL A 276 -12.82 13.17 -18.91
C VAL A 276 -11.84 14.03 -18.13
N SER A 277 -11.63 13.67 -16.88
CA SER A 277 -10.54 14.16 -16.04
C SER A 277 -9.40 13.16 -16.06
N VAL A 278 -8.16 13.65 -16.02
CA VAL A 278 -6.95 12.81 -16.08
C VAL A 278 -6.04 13.12 -14.90
N GLY A 279 -5.69 12.10 -14.12
CA GLY A 279 -4.61 12.14 -13.15
C GLY A 279 -3.36 11.47 -13.73
N VAL A 280 -2.22 12.16 -13.72
CA VAL A 280 -0.94 11.62 -14.21
C VAL A 280 0.02 11.44 -13.04
N SER A 281 0.70 10.31 -12.99
CA SER A 281 1.82 10.09 -12.06
C SER A 281 2.97 9.44 -12.81
N THR A 282 4.19 9.83 -12.46
CA THR A 282 5.40 9.33 -13.11
C THR A 282 6.43 8.97 -12.07
N ARG A 283 6.98 7.75 -12.17
CA ARG A 283 8.21 7.40 -11.49
C ARG A 283 9.39 7.80 -12.38
N PRO A 284 10.23 8.75 -11.96
CA PRO A 284 11.40 9.15 -12.74
C PRO A 284 12.45 8.01 -12.78
N PRO A 285 13.39 8.07 -13.75
CA PRO A 285 14.54 7.18 -13.81
C PRO A 285 15.26 7.07 -12.47
N GLN A 286 15.79 5.88 -12.16
CA GLN A 286 16.64 5.61 -10.98
C GLN A 286 15.96 5.77 -9.61
N ASN A 287 14.71 6.23 -9.56
CA ASN A 287 13.95 6.35 -8.32
C ASN A 287 13.26 5.02 -7.98
N ARG A 288 13.38 4.58 -6.71
CA ARG A 288 12.87 3.29 -6.21
C ARG A 288 11.59 3.49 -5.41
N ILE A 289 10.56 3.97 -6.10
CA ILE A 289 9.24 4.19 -5.51
C ILE A 289 8.37 2.95 -5.77
N PRO A 290 7.64 2.45 -4.76
CA PRO A 290 6.72 1.34 -4.93
C PRO A 290 5.65 1.62 -6.01
N PRO A 291 5.23 0.61 -6.80
CA PRO A 291 4.14 0.77 -7.77
C PRO A 291 2.87 1.36 -7.17
N GLU A 292 2.57 1.01 -5.92
CA GLU A 292 1.40 1.46 -5.16
C GLU A 292 1.39 2.99 -5.00
N SER A 293 2.53 3.58 -4.68
CA SER A 293 2.66 5.05 -4.54
C SER A 293 2.44 5.79 -5.86
N ILE A 294 2.76 5.18 -7.00
CA ILE A 294 2.48 5.76 -8.33
C ILE A 294 0.96 5.78 -8.56
N VAL A 295 0.27 4.70 -8.19
CA VAL A 295 -1.19 4.57 -8.30
C VAL A 295 -1.90 5.58 -7.39
N GLU A 296 -1.51 5.64 -6.12
CA GLU A 296 -2.05 6.59 -5.14
C GLU A 296 -1.94 8.03 -5.65
N GLN A 297 -0.78 8.40 -6.19
CA GLN A 297 -0.59 9.75 -6.71
C GLN A 297 -1.46 10.05 -7.93
N ALA A 298 -1.63 9.07 -8.83
CA ALA A 298 -2.52 9.23 -9.98
C ALA A 298 -4.00 9.36 -9.54
N GLU A 299 -4.41 8.65 -8.48
CA GLU A 299 -5.76 8.76 -7.90
C GLU A 299 -5.98 10.15 -7.28
N GLN A 300 -5.01 10.66 -6.52
CA GLN A 300 -5.06 12.01 -5.95
C GLN A 300 -5.17 13.07 -7.04
N ASN A 301 -4.34 12.96 -8.08
CA ASN A 301 -4.36 13.88 -9.21
C ASN A 301 -5.71 13.82 -9.97
N LEU A 302 -6.29 12.64 -10.16
CA LEU A 302 -7.61 12.48 -10.78
C LEU A 302 -8.73 13.08 -9.90
N ALA A 303 -8.67 12.86 -8.59
CA ALA A 303 -9.63 13.43 -7.64
C ALA A 303 -9.58 14.96 -7.68
N MET A 304 -8.38 15.54 -7.65
CA MET A 304 -8.17 16.98 -7.75
C MET A 304 -8.69 17.54 -9.09
N ALA A 305 -8.46 16.84 -10.20
CA ALA A 305 -8.99 17.25 -11.50
C ALA A 305 -10.53 17.35 -11.50
N ARG A 306 -11.20 16.40 -10.87
CA ARG A 306 -12.67 16.37 -10.72
C ARG A 306 -13.19 17.45 -9.79
N GLU A 307 -12.50 17.70 -8.67
CA GLU A 307 -12.86 18.76 -7.71
C GLU A 307 -12.77 20.15 -8.35
N LEU A 308 -11.83 20.35 -9.28
CA LEU A 308 -11.69 21.56 -10.06
C LEU A 308 -12.64 21.59 -11.28
N ASN A 309 -13.88 21.09 -11.16
CA ASN A 309 -14.91 21.06 -12.22
C ASN A 309 -14.64 20.13 -13.42
N GLY A 310 -13.63 19.28 -13.35
CA GLY A 310 -13.34 18.28 -14.39
C GLY A 310 -12.77 18.84 -15.70
N ASP A 311 -12.89 18.05 -16.78
CA ASP A 311 -12.36 18.30 -18.14
C ASP A 311 -10.92 18.83 -18.16
N ARG A 312 -10.05 18.22 -17.34
CA ARG A 312 -8.67 18.66 -17.20
C ARG A 312 -7.74 17.53 -16.81
N LEU A 313 -6.46 17.83 -16.96
CA LEU A 313 -5.37 16.97 -16.55
C LEU A 313 -4.67 17.61 -15.36
N ILE A 314 -4.45 16.83 -14.30
CA ILE A 314 -3.57 17.17 -13.18
C ILE A 314 -2.42 16.18 -13.16
N ALA A 315 -1.21 16.69 -13.00
CA ALA A 315 0.03 15.94 -13.06
C ALA A 315 0.97 16.49 -12.00
N ASP A 316 0.52 16.49 -10.76
CA ASP A 316 1.35 16.92 -9.65
C ASP A 316 2.43 15.86 -9.39
N GLU A 317 3.69 16.28 -9.33
CA GLU A 317 4.87 15.42 -9.19
C GLU A 317 5.13 15.00 -7.74
N ARG A 318 4.27 15.36 -6.79
CA ARG A 318 4.42 14.94 -5.39
C ARG A 318 4.27 13.44 -5.26
N LEU A 319 5.34 12.68 -5.38
CA LEU A 319 5.29 11.26 -5.05
C LEU A 319 5.09 11.15 -3.53
N SER A 320 4.04 10.45 -3.13
CA SER A 320 3.78 10.00 -1.75
C SER A 320 5.11 9.69 -1.04
N GLY A 321 5.54 10.59 -0.14
CA GLY A 321 6.82 10.51 0.58
C GLY A 321 7.70 11.78 0.59
N GLN A 322 7.56 12.72 -0.35
CA GLN A 322 8.23 14.04 -0.25
C GLN A 322 7.25 15.09 0.29
N SER A 323 7.30 15.36 1.60
CA SER A 323 6.56 16.47 2.19
C SER A 323 7.15 17.79 1.68
N VAL A 324 6.35 18.56 0.95
CA VAL A 324 6.73 19.89 0.45
C VAL A 324 5.98 20.94 1.26
N ILE A 325 6.69 21.80 1.99
CA ILE A 325 6.09 22.90 2.73
C ILE A 325 6.31 24.21 1.97
N LEU A 326 5.28 25.04 1.88
CA LEU A 326 5.45 26.45 1.54
C LEU A 326 5.60 27.24 2.84
N LEU A 327 6.81 27.72 3.11
CA LEU A 327 7.10 28.64 4.19
C LEU A 327 6.86 30.09 3.74
N VAL A 328 5.91 30.77 4.36
CA VAL A 328 5.64 32.19 4.16
C VAL A 328 6.23 32.94 5.34
N ALA A 329 7.27 33.71 5.10
CA ALA A 329 8.03 34.37 6.15
C ALA A 329 8.88 35.52 5.60
N ASN A 330 9.31 36.42 6.48
CA ASN A 330 10.39 37.36 6.16
C ASN A 330 11.69 36.60 5.82
N ASP A 331 12.51 37.16 4.93
CA ASP A 331 13.84 36.63 4.64
C ASP A 331 14.84 37.01 5.76
N ASP A 332 14.68 36.38 6.92
CA ASP A 332 15.50 36.59 8.10
C ASP A 332 16.31 35.33 8.48
N LEU A 333 17.14 35.44 9.52
CA LEU A 333 17.99 34.34 9.97
C LEU A 333 17.16 33.15 10.47
N ALA A 334 15.97 33.41 11.03
CA ALA A 334 15.11 32.38 11.61
C ALA A 334 14.48 31.53 10.51
N SER A 335 13.91 32.14 9.47
CA SER A 335 13.32 31.43 8.33
C SER A 335 14.37 30.62 7.57
N ARG A 336 15.57 31.16 7.38
CA ARG A 336 16.70 30.42 6.76
C ARG A 336 17.16 29.23 7.60
N SER A 337 17.24 29.38 8.92
CA SER A 337 17.56 28.26 9.81
C SER A 337 16.50 27.18 9.73
N LEU A 338 15.22 27.55 9.77
CA LEU A 338 14.11 26.61 9.69
C LEU A 338 14.12 25.82 8.38
N ILE A 339 14.34 26.51 7.24
CA ILE A 339 14.48 25.87 5.92
C ILE A 339 15.59 24.82 5.95
N ARG A 340 16.76 25.18 6.49
CA ARG A 340 17.90 24.25 6.59
C ARG A 340 17.57 23.03 7.46
N ASP A 341 16.94 23.25 8.62
CA ASP A 341 16.67 22.19 9.59
C ASP A 341 15.57 21.24 9.07
N LEU A 342 14.54 21.76 8.39
CA LEU A 342 13.50 20.95 7.73
C LEU A 342 14.06 20.18 6.52
N ASN A 343 14.92 20.80 5.70
CA ASN A 343 15.61 20.11 4.62
C ASN A 343 16.48 18.95 5.14
N ALA A 344 17.16 19.13 6.28
CA ALA A 344 17.93 18.07 6.93
C ALA A 344 17.04 16.89 7.41
N LEU A 345 15.78 17.16 7.71
CA LEU A 345 14.77 16.15 8.02
C LEU A 345 14.11 15.53 6.77
N GLY A 346 14.56 15.90 5.56
CA GLY A 346 14.03 15.36 4.30
C GLY A 346 12.70 15.96 3.87
N ILE A 347 12.41 17.19 4.30
CA ILE A 347 11.23 17.96 3.88
C ILE A 347 11.69 19.02 2.90
N GLU A 348 11.10 19.06 1.70
CA GLU A 348 11.37 20.12 0.73
C GLU A 348 10.66 21.40 1.18
N VAL A 349 11.38 22.51 1.31
CA VAL A 349 10.79 23.80 1.69
C VAL A 349 10.90 24.81 0.56
N HIS A 350 9.76 25.35 0.15
CA HIS A 350 9.69 26.53 -0.72
C HIS A 350 9.44 27.75 0.13
N SER A 351 10.09 28.87 -0.18
CA SER A 351 9.93 30.10 0.58
C SER A 351 9.20 31.16 -0.24
N ALA A 352 8.20 31.80 0.38
CA ALA A 352 7.58 33.02 -0.11
C ALA A 352 7.84 34.15 0.88
N HIS A 353 8.22 35.32 0.35
CA HIS A 353 8.59 36.46 1.18
C HIS A 353 7.40 37.34 1.59
N ASN A 354 6.20 37.08 1.06
CA ASN A 354 4.94 37.74 1.42
C ASN A 354 3.75 36.89 0.95
N SER A 355 2.53 37.29 1.29
CA SER A 355 1.33 36.56 0.89
C SER A 355 1.16 36.54 -0.62
N GLY A 356 1.41 37.64 -1.34
CA GLY A 356 1.25 37.70 -2.80
C GLY A 356 2.13 36.68 -3.55
N ALA A 357 3.42 36.58 -3.19
CA ALA A 357 4.34 35.58 -3.71
C ALA A 357 3.88 34.15 -3.34
N ALA A 358 3.35 33.96 -2.13
CA ALA A 358 2.80 32.68 -1.71
C ALA A 358 1.58 32.30 -2.56
N GLN A 359 0.69 33.24 -2.87
CA GLN A 359 -0.48 33.02 -3.74
C GLN A 359 -0.06 32.59 -5.14
N PHE A 360 0.95 33.24 -5.72
CA PHE A 360 1.49 32.87 -7.04
C PHE A 360 2.05 31.44 -7.05
N ILE A 361 2.86 31.09 -6.05
CA ILE A 361 3.42 29.73 -5.91
C ILE A 361 2.29 28.70 -5.76
N LEU A 362 1.24 29.01 -4.99
CA LEU A 362 0.09 28.12 -4.77
C LEU A 362 -0.78 27.90 -6.01
N GLU A 363 -0.68 28.76 -7.02
CA GLU A 363 -1.35 28.57 -8.32
C GLU A 363 -0.58 27.61 -9.23
N GLU A 364 0.74 27.55 -9.09
CA GLU A 364 1.60 26.66 -9.86
C GLU A 364 1.84 25.30 -9.17
N ARG A 365 1.91 25.27 -7.83
CA ARG A 365 2.29 24.08 -7.04
C ARG A 365 1.64 24.08 -5.65
N LEU A 366 0.88 23.01 -5.30
CA LEU A 366 0.09 22.91 -4.04
C LEU A 366 0.73 22.18 -2.82
N PRO A 367 1.54 22.81 -1.96
CA PRO A 367 2.32 22.13 -0.92
C PRO A 367 1.47 21.21 0.00
N THR A 368 2.10 20.24 0.66
CA THR A 368 1.43 19.41 1.67
C THR A 368 1.01 20.23 2.90
N ALA A 369 1.79 21.26 3.21
CA ALA A 369 1.45 22.25 4.21
C ALA A 369 1.92 23.67 3.82
N ILE A 370 1.17 24.65 4.29
CA ILE A 370 1.56 26.06 4.32
C ILE A 370 1.96 26.38 5.76
N ALA A 371 3.18 26.85 5.96
CA ALA A 371 3.67 27.34 7.24
C ALA A 371 3.85 28.85 7.16
N ALA A 372 3.16 29.61 8.02
CA ALA A 372 3.32 31.06 8.09
C ALA A 372 4.04 31.45 9.38
N ILE A 373 5.13 32.21 9.27
CA ILE A 373 5.83 32.80 10.42
C ILE A 373 5.20 34.16 10.72
N ASP A 374 4.53 34.25 11.86
CA ASP A 374 3.92 35.47 12.35
C ASP A 374 4.96 36.42 12.99
N PRO A 375 4.92 37.73 12.67
CA PRO A 375 4.01 38.38 11.71
C PRO A 375 4.47 38.23 10.27
N LEU A 376 3.52 38.00 9.35
CA LEU A 376 3.77 38.11 7.93
C LEU A 376 4.04 39.57 7.51
N PRO A 377 4.87 39.80 6.48
CA PRO A 377 5.01 41.11 5.89
C PRO A 377 3.73 41.47 5.10
N GLU A 378 3.29 42.71 5.28
CA GLU A 378 2.17 43.37 4.57
C GLU A 378 0.76 42.89 4.92
N ASP A 379 0.57 41.65 5.35
CA ASP A 379 -0.74 41.09 5.70
C ASP A 379 -0.79 40.53 7.12
N GLU A 380 -2.00 40.47 7.69
CA GLU A 380 -2.23 39.72 8.91
C GLU A 380 -2.15 38.21 8.64
N THR A 381 -1.30 37.50 9.40
CA THR A 381 -1.06 36.07 9.23
C THR A 381 -2.35 35.24 9.28
N ALA A 382 -3.29 35.61 10.14
CA ALA A 382 -4.57 34.91 10.28
C ALA A 382 -5.45 35.06 9.01
N ASP A 383 -5.43 36.21 8.36
CA ASP A 383 -6.23 36.46 7.15
C ASP A 383 -5.66 35.70 5.95
N PHE A 384 -4.34 35.66 5.82
CA PHE A 384 -3.69 34.84 4.80
C PHE A 384 -4.03 33.35 4.97
N LEU A 385 -3.93 32.83 6.21
CA LEU A 385 -4.26 31.42 6.48
C LEU A 385 -5.77 31.14 6.31
N HIS A 386 -6.65 32.09 6.62
CA HIS A 386 -8.08 31.98 6.33
C HIS A 386 -8.37 31.95 4.83
N TRP A 387 -7.72 32.81 4.05
CA TRP A 387 -7.78 32.78 2.59
C TRP A 387 -7.31 31.41 2.05
N ALA A 388 -6.19 30.90 2.57
CA ALA A 388 -5.65 29.61 2.17
C ALA A 388 -6.60 28.45 2.51
N ARG A 389 -7.28 28.51 3.67
CA ARG A 389 -8.33 27.55 4.04
C ARG A 389 -9.46 27.54 3.02
N ASN A 390 -9.92 28.70 2.57
CA ASN A 390 -11.05 28.80 1.65
C ASN A 390 -10.70 28.34 0.24
N LYS A 391 -9.50 28.68 -0.26
CA LYS A 391 -9.06 28.31 -1.62
C LYS A 391 -8.49 26.88 -1.68
N TYR A 392 -7.86 26.41 -0.60
CA TYR A 392 -7.14 25.13 -0.53
C TYR A 392 -7.45 24.38 0.79
N PRO A 393 -8.69 23.90 1.00
CA PRO A 393 -9.15 23.39 2.29
C PRO A 393 -8.37 22.18 2.81
N ARG A 394 -7.81 21.36 1.91
CA ARG A 394 -7.04 20.15 2.23
C ARG A 394 -5.56 20.41 2.50
N VAL A 395 -5.02 21.57 2.14
CA VAL A 395 -3.63 21.90 2.44
C VAL A 395 -3.51 22.22 3.92
N LYS A 396 -2.62 21.53 4.62
CA LYS A 396 -2.43 21.77 6.06
C LYS A 396 -1.92 23.19 6.29
N ARG A 397 -2.34 23.83 7.37
CA ARG A 397 -1.95 25.19 7.73
C ARG A 397 -1.24 25.15 9.08
N LEU A 398 -0.04 25.69 9.11
CA LEU A 398 0.82 25.75 10.28
C LEU A 398 1.08 27.21 10.64
N LEU A 399 0.94 27.53 11.91
CA LEU A 399 1.27 28.85 12.44
C LEU A 399 2.57 28.76 13.24
N ILE A 400 3.57 29.55 12.90
CA ILE A 400 4.83 29.66 13.63
C ILE A 400 4.88 31.05 14.25
N CYS A 401 5.06 31.19 15.56
CA CYS A 401 5.04 32.52 16.21
C CYS A 401 6.03 32.62 17.37
N ALA A 402 6.56 33.83 17.62
CA ALA A 402 7.39 34.12 18.79
C ALA A 402 6.58 34.56 20.02
N ARG A 403 5.32 34.98 19.82
CA ARG A 403 4.43 35.41 20.90
C ARG A 403 3.01 34.96 20.59
N ILE A 404 2.35 34.43 21.62
CA ILE A 404 0.96 33.99 21.52
C ILE A 404 0.07 35.10 22.11
N THR A 405 -0.78 35.70 21.28
CA THR A 405 -1.85 36.57 21.76
C THR A 405 -3.20 35.83 21.69
N PRO A 406 -4.13 36.10 22.63
CA PRO A 406 -5.45 35.45 22.61
C PRO A 406 -6.22 35.69 21.30
N ASP A 407 -6.07 36.86 20.68
CA ASP A 407 -6.75 37.20 19.43
C ASP A 407 -6.18 36.43 18.23
N LEU A 408 -4.85 36.37 18.10
CA LEU A 408 -4.18 35.60 17.05
C LEU A 408 -4.57 34.12 17.12
N MET A 409 -4.54 33.52 18.32
CA MET A 409 -4.94 32.11 18.49
C MET A 409 -6.41 31.89 18.16
N ARG A 410 -7.30 32.79 18.61
CA ARG A 410 -8.73 32.67 18.31
C ARG A 410 -8.97 32.67 16.81
N ARG A 411 -8.36 33.61 16.08
CA ARG A 411 -8.53 33.73 14.63
C ARG A 411 -7.85 32.60 13.87
N ALA A 412 -6.64 32.21 14.25
CA ALA A 412 -5.94 31.11 13.62
C ALA A 412 -6.68 29.76 13.79
N VAL A 413 -7.25 29.50 14.96
CA VAL A 413 -7.99 28.26 15.23
C VAL A 413 -9.39 28.31 14.61
N ASN A 414 -10.17 29.37 14.84
CA ASN A 414 -11.58 29.41 14.44
C ASN A 414 -11.75 29.78 12.95
N ASP A 415 -11.01 30.79 12.49
CA ASP A 415 -11.18 31.34 11.15
C ASP A 415 -10.27 30.60 10.17
N ALA A 416 -8.99 30.40 10.51
CA ALA A 416 -8.05 29.73 9.61
C ALA A 416 -8.00 28.20 9.76
N ALA A 417 -8.58 27.62 10.81
CA ALA A 417 -8.55 26.18 11.09
C ALA A 417 -7.13 25.59 10.92
N ILE A 418 -6.14 26.16 11.63
CA ILE A 418 -4.77 25.67 11.62
C ILE A 418 -4.69 24.22 12.14
N ASN A 419 -3.81 23.44 11.53
CA ASN A 419 -3.61 22.02 11.83
C ASN A 419 -2.56 21.80 12.92
N ALA A 420 -1.58 22.70 13.02
CA ALA A 420 -0.56 22.68 14.05
C ALA A 420 -0.01 24.09 14.27
N PHE A 421 0.65 24.29 15.40
CA PHE A 421 1.36 25.52 15.73
C PHE A 421 2.75 25.19 16.26
N LEU A 422 3.71 26.08 16.03
CA LEU A 422 5.09 25.97 16.50
C LEU A 422 5.51 27.29 17.17
N TYR A 423 6.20 27.19 18.31
CA TYR A 423 6.66 28.36 19.05
C TYR A 423 8.15 28.62 18.81
N MET A 424 8.53 29.89 18.64
CA MET A 424 9.94 30.29 18.53
C MET A 424 10.52 30.67 19.91
N PRO A 425 11.73 30.21 20.27
CA PRO A 425 12.62 29.34 19.49
C PRO A 425 12.18 27.86 19.54
N TRP A 426 12.22 27.19 18.38
CA TRP A 426 11.88 25.76 18.26
C TRP A 426 13.01 24.86 18.75
N GLN A 427 12.67 23.73 19.36
CA GLN A 427 13.64 22.67 19.66
C GLN A 427 13.72 21.66 18.50
N ALA A 428 14.82 20.90 18.45
CA ALA A 428 14.99 19.85 17.44
C ALA A 428 13.89 18.78 17.51
N GLU A 429 13.37 18.51 18.70
CA GLU A 429 12.27 17.57 18.94
C GLU A 429 10.95 18.09 18.37
N ASP A 430 10.66 19.38 18.49
CA ASP A 430 9.45 20.01 17.93
C ASP A 430 9.45 19.94 16.40
N LEU A 431 10.61 20.21 15.78
CA LEU A 431 10.77 20.10 14.32
C LEU A 431 10.66 18.66 13.84
N LYS A 432 11.17 17.69 14.61
CA LYS A 432 11.04 16.28 14.29
C LYS A 432 9.58 15.81 14.40
N ALA A 433 8.87 16.20 15.45
CA ALA A 433 7.45 15.90 15.61
C ALA A 433 6.60 16.52 14.48
N LEU A 434 6.91 17.77 14.11
CA LEU A 434 6.29 18.43 12.97
C LEU A 434 6.58 17.67 11.67
N ALA A 435 7.82 17.24 11.47
CA ALA A 435 8.21 16.50 10.28
C ALA A 435 7.49 15.15 10.17
N ASP A 436 7.38 14.41 11.28
CA ASP A 436 6.66 13.14 11.32
C ASP A 436 5.15 13.34 11.05
N GLN A 437 4.55 14.41 11.56
CA GLN A 437 3.15 14.78 11.26
C GLN A 437 2.90 15.16 9.80
N LEU A 438 3.92 15.65 9.10
CA LEU A 438 3.85 16.06 7.70
C LEU A 438 4.18 14.95 6.72
N LYS A 439 4.91 13.92 7.16
CA LYS A 439 5.22 12.72 6.37
C LYS A 439 4.11 11.67 6.44
N ASN A 440 3.42 11.58 7.58
CA ASN A 440 2.36 10.61 7.82
C ASN A 440 0.96 11.10 7.39
N ALA A 441 0.89 12.09 6.52
CA ALA A 441 -0.33 12.80 6.16
C ALA A 441 -0.38 13.12 4.68
#